data_AF-A0A537EAP9-F1
#
_entry.id   AF-A0A537EAP9-F1
#
_cell.length_a   1.000
_cell.length_b   1.000
_cell.length_c   1.000
_cell.angle_alpha   90.00
_cell.angle_beta   90.00
_cell.angle_gamma   90.00
#
_symmetry.space_group_name_H-M   'P 1'
#
loop_
_entity.id
_entity.type
_entity.pdbx_description
1 polymer ?
#
loop_
_entity_poly.entity_id
_entity_poly.type
_entity_poly.pdbx_seq_one_letter_code
_entity_poly.pdbx_strand_id
1 'polypeptide(L)' 'MNLAVSVAPADTTASLSPAEPAASLNPATVTVARNGLATSTLSVSASLLAIPGTYTVTINANSGTLSHQATVIVNVTL' A
#
# COMPACT_ATOMS: atom_id res chain seq x y z
N MET A 1 7.06 1.52 -15.22
CA MET A 1 7.29 1.28 -13.78
C MET A 1 6.25 0.29 -13.28
N ASN A 2 6.67 -0.78 -12.63
CA ASN A 2 5.80 -1.74 -11.95
C ASN A 2 5.62 -1.30 -10.49
N LEU A 3 4.39 -1.18 -10.02
CA LEU A 3 4.10 -0.85 -8.64
C LEU A 3 3.62 -2.10 -7.91
N ALA A 4 4.29 -2.41 -6.80
CA ALA A 4 3.86 -3.41 -5.83
C ALA A 4 3.39 -2.71 -4.56
N VAL A 5 2.38 -3.28 -3.90
CA VAL A 5 1.92 -2.83 -2.60
C VAL A 5 1.88 -4.02 -1.65
N SER A 6 2.35 -3.83 -0.42
CA SER A 6 2.24 -4.79 0.66
C SER A 6 1.70 -4.10 1.91
N VAL A 7 0.80 -4.78 2.61
CA VAL A 7 0.28 -4.33 3.91
C VAL A 7 0.90 -5.20 4.97
N ALA A 8 1.38 -4.59 6.06
CA ALA A 8 1.85 -5.30 7.23
C ALA A 8 1.30 -4.63 8.50
N PRO A 9 0.93 -5.39 9.54
CA PRO A 9 0.60 -4.83 10.83
C PRO A 9 1.87 -4.24 11.47
N ALA A 10 1.78 -3.03 12.02
CA ALA A 10 2.88 -2.45 12.78
C ALA A 10 2.86 -2.93 14.25
N ASP A 11 1.68 -3.28 14.76
CA ASP A 11 1.48 -3.71 16.15
C ASP A 11 1.11 -5.20 16.25
N THR A 12 1.42 -5.82 17.39
CA THR A 12 1.13 -7.24 17.66
C THR A 12 -0.36 -7.55 17.70
N THR A 13 -1.21 -6.61 18.14
CA THR A 13 -2.67 -6.77 18.15
C THR A 13 -3.26 -6.78 16.75
N ALA A 14 -2.75 -5.92 15.86
CA ALA A 14 -3.13 -5.87 14.45
C ALA A 14 -2.68 -7.14 13.69
N SER A 15 -1.57 -7.76 14.10
CA SER A 15 -1.10 -9.05 13.56
C SER A 15 -1.96 -10.24 13.93
N LEU A 16 -2.80 -10.13 14.97
CA LEU A 16 -3.78 -11.15 15.35
C LEU A 16 -5.10 -10.99 14.57
N SER A 17 -5.17 -10.01 13.66
CA SER A 17 -6.38 -9.72 12.91
C SER A 17 -6.75 -10.87 11.97
N PRO A 18 -7.99 -11.38 12.01
CA PRO A 18 -8.46 -12.40 11.08
C PRO A 18 -8.49 -11.92 9.61
N ALA A 19 -8.58 -10.61 9.42
CA ALA A 19 -8.56 -9.96 8.13
C ALA A 19 -7.62 -8.75 8.18
N GLU A 20 -6.63 -8.72 7.30
CA GLU A 20 -5.79 -7.53 7.12
C GLU A 20 -6.47 -6.53 6.18
N PRO A 21 -6.18 -5.22 6.30
CA PRO A 21 -6.62 -4.23 5.33
C PRO A 21 -6.12 -4.60 3.93
N ALA A 22 -7.00 -4.55 2.94
CA ALA A 22 -6.61 -4.74 1.56
C ALA A 22 -6.12 -3.39 1.00
N ALA A 23 -4.96 -3.40 0.35
CA ALA A 23 -4.43 -2.26 -0.39
C ALA A 23 -4.23 -2.66 -1.86
N SER A 24 -4.70 -1.82 -2.77
CA SER A 24 -4.52 -2.04 -4.22
C SER A 24 -4.13 -0.76 -4.93
N LEU A 25 -3.35 -0.90 -6.00
CA LEU A 25 -2.89 0.20 -6.83
C LEU A 25 -3.53 0.06 -8.21
N ASN A 26 -4.21 1.11 -8.67
CA ASN A 26 -4.78 1.15 -10.01
C ASN A 26 -4.40 2.47 -10.71
N PRO A 27 -3.66 2.44 -11.82
CA PRO A 27 -3.04 1.25 -12.44
C PRO A 27 -1.83 0.72 -11.67
N ALA A 28 -1.62 -0.61 -11.68
CA ALA A 28 -0.47 -1.29 -11.07
C ALA A 28 0.82 -1.11 -11.89
N THR A 29 0.71 -0.69 -13.14
CA THR A 29 1.84 -0.31 -13.99
C THR A 29 1.60 1.08 -14.54
N VAL A 30 2.62 1.92 -14.46
CA VAL A 30 2.58 3.28 -15.02
C VAL A 30 3.75 3.50 -15.96
N THR A 31 3.48 4.15 -17.09
CA THR A 31 4.52 4.55 -18.05
C THR A 31 4.74 6.04 -17.91
N VAL A 32 5.88 6.43 -17.35
CA VAL A 32 6.29 7.83 -17.25
C VAL A 32 7.02 8.19 -18.54
N ALA A 33 6.45 9.10 -19.32
CA ALA A 33 7.14 9.64 -20.50
C ALA A 33 8.34 10.51 -20.06
N ARG A 34 9.25 10.82 -21.00
CA ARG A 34 10.39 11.70 -20.72
C ARG A 34 9.86 13.06 -20.26
N ASN A 35 10.19 13.45 -19.03
CA ASN A 35 9.70 14.67 -18.36
C ASN A 35 8.18 14.67 -18.06
N GLY A 36 7.54 13.50 -18.11
CA GLY A 36 6.12 13.33 -17.83
C GLY A 36 5.84 13.03 -16.35
N LEU A 37 4.56 13.04 -16.00
CA LEU A 37 4.05 12.57 -14.73
C LEU A 37 3.21 11.33 -14.98
N ALA A 38 3.22 10.39 -14.02
CA ALA A 38 2.25 9.31 -14.01
C ALA A 38 1.65 9.16 -12.61
N THR A 39 0.37 8.83 -12.58
CA THR A 39 -0.42 8.75 -11.35
C THR A 39 -0.93 7.34 -11.16
N SER A 40 -0.84 6.83 -9.93
CA SER A 40 -1.49 5.60 -9.51
C SER A 40 -2.33 5.88 -8.27
N THR A 41 -3.54 5.34 -8.22
CA THR A 41 -4.44 5.52 -7.08
C THR A 41 -4.30 4.34 -6.14
N LEU A 42 -3.87 4.60 -4.91
CA LEU A 42 -3.90 3.62 -3.81
C LEU A 42 -5.30 3.60 -3.20
N SER A 43 -5.96 2.46 -3.27
CA SER A 43 -7.21 2.20 -2.56
C SER A 43 -6.92 1.28 -1.38
N VAL A 44 -7.27 1.73 -0.17
CA VAL A 44 -7.17 0.93 1.05
C VAL A 44 -8.58 0.67 1.58
N SER A 45 -8.91 -0.59 1.82
CA SER A 45 -10.17 -1.01 2.43
C SER A 45 -9.91 -1.87 3.66
N ALA A 46 -10.35 -1.40 4.82
CA ALA A 46 -10.35 -2.20 6.04
C ALA A 46 -11.69 -2.93 6.17
N SER A 47 -11.65 -4.20 6.56
CA SER A 47 -12.86 -4.96 6.91
C SER A 47 -13.30 -4.64 8.33
N LEU A 48 -14.59 -4.83 8.67
CA LEU A 48 -15.04 -4.78 10.07
C LEU A 48 -14.39 -5.87 10.95
N LEU A 49 -13.84 -6.91 10.33
CA LEU A 49 -13.08 -7.95 11.02
C LEU A 49 -11.62 -7.54 11.26
N ALA A 50 -11.18 -6.40 10.72
CA ALA A 50 -9.84 -5.89 10.98
C ALA A 50 -9.76 -5.38 12.42
N ILE A 51 -8.80 -5.88 13.18
CA ILE A 51 -8.57 -5.38 14.54
C ILE A 51 -8.07 -3.93 14.45
N PRO A 52 -8.65 -3.00 15.23
CA PRO A 52 -8.16 -1.64 15.34
C PRO A 52 -6.68 -1.61 15.70
N GLY A 53 -5.89 -0.84 14.97
CA GLY A 53 -4.45 -0.79 15.12
C GLY A 53 -3.76 -0.09 13.96
N THR A 54 -2.44 -0.03 14.04
CA THR A 54 -1.62 0.62 13.03
C THR A 54 -1.18 -0.38 11.97
N TYR A 55 -1.45 -0.07 10.70
CA TYR A 55 -1.02 -0.85 9.55
C TYR A 55 -0.09 -0.01 8.69
N THR A 56 1.02 -0.62 8.28
CA THR A 56 1.99 0.00 7.38
C THR A 56 1.79 -0.55 5.97
N VAL A 57 1.43 0.34 5.05
CA VAL A 57 1.30 0.03 3.63
C VAL A 57 2.57 0.51 2.94
N THR A 58 3.33 -0.42 2.37
CA THR A 58 4.55 -0.11 1.61
C THR A 58 4.27 -0.23 0.14
N ILE A 59 4.49 0.86 -0.59
CA ILE A 59 4.40 0.95 -2.05
C ILE A 59 5.80 0.91 -2.60
N ASN A 60 6.06 0.04 -3.56
CA ASN A 60 7.36 -0.09 -4.21
C ASN A 60 7.20 0.02 -5.73
N ALA A 61 7.72 1.10 -6.30
CA ALA A 61 7.68 1.40 -7.73
C ALA A 61 9.05 1.12 -8.36
N ASN A 62 9.11 0.09 -9.21
CA ASN A 62 10.34 -0.36 -9.85
C ASN A 62 10.30 -0.08 -11.36
N SER A 63 11.36 0.52 -11.90
CA SER A 63 11.50 0.84 -13.31
C SER A 63 12.92 0.57 -13.79
N GLY A 64 13.17 -0.64 -14.30
CA GLY A 64 14.52 -1.07 -14.66
C GLY A 64 15.41 -1.11 -13.42
N THR A 65 16.37 -0.19 -13.34
CA THR A 65 17.30 -0.03 -12.19
C THR A 65 16.83 0.98 -11.15
N LEU A 66 15.78 1.76 -11.43
CA LEU A 66 15.26 2.78 -10.52
C LEU A 66 14.17 2.19 -9.63
N SER A 67 14.37 2.24 -8.32
CA SER A 67 13.38 1.82 -7.32
C SER A 67 13.01 3.00 -6.43
N HIS A 68 11.72 3.29 -6.32
CA HIS A 68 11.17 4.27 -5.41
C HIS A 68 10.21 3.60 -4.45
N GLN A 69 10.38 3.89 -3.16
CA GLN A 69 9.49 3.39 -2.11
C GLN A 69 8.72 4.56 -1.49
N ALA A 70 7.43 4.34 -1.25
CA ALA A 70 6.59 5.22 -0.45
C ALA A 70 5.88 4.41 0.63
N THR A 71 5.79 4.97 1.83
CA THR A 71 5.16 4.31 2.97
C THR A 71 3.95 5.11 3.41
N VAL A 72 2.82 4.43 3.60
CA VAL A 72 1.56 5.00 4.07
C VAL A 72 1.18 4.32 5.37
N ILE A 73 0.93 5.11 6.41
CA ILE A 73 0.49 4.61 7.71
C ILE A 73 -1.03 4.72 7.75
N VAL A 74 -1.69 3.59 8.01
CA VAL A 74 -3.15 3.48 8.10
C VAL A 74 -3.50 3.15 9.54
N ASN A 75 -4.20 4.05 10.20
CA ASN A 75 -4.71 3.83 11.55
C ASN A 75 -6.16 3.36 11.46
N VAL A 76 -6.41 2.10 11.78
CA VAL A 76 -7.78 1.54 11.85
C VAL A 76 -8.32 1.80 13.26
N THR A 77 -9.43 2.54 13.35
CA THR A 77 -10.13 2.81 14.61
C THR A 77 -11.54 2.20 14.58
N LEU A 78 -12.14 2.00 15.76
CA LEU A 78 -13.56 1.67 15.92
C LEU A 78 -14.46 2.87 15.60
#